data_AF-G2G220-F1
#
_entry.id   AF-G2G220-F1
#
_cell.length_a   1.000
_cell.length_b   1.000
_cell.length_c   1.000
_cell.angle_alpha   90.00
_cell.angle_beta   90.00
_cell.angle_gamma   90.00
#
_symmetry.space_group_name_H-M   'P 1'
#
loop_
_entity.id
_entity.type
_entity.pdbx_description
1 polymer ?
#
loop_
_entity_poly.entity_id
_entity_poly.type
_entity_poly.pdbx_seq_one_letter_code
_entity_poly.pdbx_strand_id
1 'polypeptide(L)'
;MKVLKKALALVLLSSLLFCYGISAAPTTQANAGTQSNVTVNQLAEIANKQQVNILLYDETGHIDQEFHSDGLKVKYNYKNGKINDSIDDKGYKQEYVDNGEYIEVTEYKDNKKNQVKEFAINKNLLKLSQDDLKQIAKEKMEQTKNASEQISIQSLTVPESYMVNGVDMTSITHDMPQYSSGQFYTSTFSMTESVIQSFFTNKNSILKDNVQIWRKNSSGTVYNTGTSINPAHAIWNAADTYMINPKVIIATLQKESSLVSASPGSVSYSSRRFYYAMGYGATDGGDINGTSGFDVQIDKGTRLLRDLWMQSPTGYWNYPSLITGINYNKTVTSNGVTYKNYIWVKDYGTWALYKYTPHALDVNLLPTIGGGNYLFYSIFKGYWGTNWD
;
A
#
# COMPACT_ATOMS: atom_id res chain seq x y z
N MET A 1 -20.84 66.13 -48.56
CA MET A 1 -21.75 67.26 -48.26
C MET A 1 -22.28 67.06 -46.85
N LYS A 2 -22.01 68.03 -45.97
CA LYS A 2 -22.37 68.13 -44.53
C LYS A 2 -21.76 67.06 -43.60
N VAL A 3 -21.07 67.34 -42.48
CA VAL A 3 -20.40 68.48 -41.82
C VAL A 3 -20.42 68.12 -40.32
N LEU A 4 -19.22 68.04 -39.71
CA LEU A 4 -18.92 68.36 -38.30
C LEU A 4 -19.53 67.45 -37.18
N LYS A 5 -18.91 67.22 -36.02
CA LYS A 5 -17.99 68.08 -35.25
C LYS A 5 -17.32 67.25 -34.11
N LYS A 6 -15.99 67.41 -33.99
CA LYS A 6 -15.14 67.65 -32.78
C LYS A 6 -15.31 66.72 -31.56
N ALA A 7 -14.29 65.96 -31.12
CA ALA A 7 -12.93 66.29 -30.65
C ALA A 7 -12.84 66.71 -29.16
N LEU A 8 -12.06 65.96 -28.37
CA LEU A 8 -10.88 66.37 -27.56
C LEU A 8 -10.33 65.11 -26.84
N ALA A 9 -9.11 64.63 -27.14
CA ALA A 9 -7.82 64.96 -26.48
C ALA A 9 -7.61 64.17 -25.17
N LEU A 10 -6.45 63.61 -24.80
CA LEU A 10 -5.07 63.98 -25.12
C LEU A 10 -4.11 62.85 -24.59
N VAL A 11 -3.14 62.41 -25.44
CA VAL A 11 -1.70 62.16 -25.14
C VAL A 11 -1.34 60.96 -24.23
N LEU A 12 -0.43 60.04 -24.59
CA LEU A 12 1.00 60.27 -24.87
C LEU A 12 1.61 59.10 -25.70
N LEU A 13 2.57 59.50 -26.54
CA LEU A 13 3.39 58.74 -27.47
C LEU A 13 4.62 58.14 -26.74
N SER A 14 5.00 56.89 -27.01
CA SER A 14 6.42 56.50 -27.01
C SER A 14 6.65 55.12 -27.64
N SER A 15 7.09 55.14 -28.89
CA SER A 15 8.16 54.34 -29.50
C SER A 15 8.50 52.95 -28.92
N LEU A 16 8.22 51.93 -29.74
CA LEU A 16 8.88 50.62 -29.72
C LEU A 16 10.40 50.78 -29.85
N LEU A 17 11.14 50.23 -28.87
CA LEU A 17 12.54 49.86 -29.00
C LEU A 17 12.67 48.37 -28.71
N PHE A 18 13.07 47.63 -29.74
CA PHE A 18 13.52 46.25 -29.65
C PHE A 18 14.81 46.22 -28.83
N CYS A 19 14.75 45.62 -27.63
CA CYS A 19 15.93 45.18 -26.89
C CYS A 19 15.78 43.69 -26.59
N TYR A 20 16.68 42.90 -27.17
CA TYR A 20 16.96 41.51 -26.82
C TYR A 20 17.29 41.42 -25.33
N GLY A 21 16.35 40.88 -24.54
CA GLY A 21 16.59 40.48 -23.16
C GLY A 21 16.84 38.97 -23.11
N ILE A 22 18.10 38.60 -22.92
CA ILE A 22 18.51 37.25 -22.51
C ILE A 22 17.83 36.97 -21.17
N SER A 23 16.80 36.13 -21.16
CA SER A 23 16.23 35.62 -19.91
C SER A 23 17.21 34.61 -19.32
N ALA A 24 18.02 35.06 -18.36
CA ALA A 24 18.70 34.15 -17.45
C ALA A 24 17.65 33.27 -16.78
N ALA A 25 17.79 31.96 -16.96
CA ALA A 25 17.00 30.98 -16.22
C ALA A 25 17.15 31.26 -14.72
N PRO A 26 16.07 31.24 -13.92
CA PRO A 26 16.21 31.29 -12.48
C PRO A 26 16.94 30.02 -12.05
N THR A 27 18.21 30.17 -11.71
CA THR A 27 18.94 29.19 -10.91
C THR A 27 18.18 29.05 -9.59
N THR A 28 17.42 27.97 -9.46
CA THR A 28 16.95 27.48 -8.17
C THR A 28 18.19 27.19 -7.33
N GLN A 29 18.57 28.15 -6.49
CA GLN A 29 19.39 27.85 -5.32
C GLN A 29 18.57 26.87 -4.49
N ALA A 30 18.99 25.60 -4.52
CA ALA A 30 18.58 24.65 -3.51
C ALA A 30 18.93 25.27 -2.16
N ASN A 31 17.91 25.63 -1.37
CA ASN A 31 18.10 25.94 0.03
C ASN A 31 18.70 24.68 0.67
N ALA A 32 20.01 24.73 0.93
CA ALA A 32 20.67 23.78 1.79
C ALA A 32 19.93 23.81 3.13
N GLY A 33 19.23 22.73 3.45
CA GLY A 33 18.56 22.57 4.73
C GLY A 33 19.56 22.89 5.84
N THR A 34 19.17 23.79 6.74
CA THR A 34 19.96 24.16 7.92
C THR A 34 20.45 22.90 8.61
N GLN A 35 21.76 22.63 8.51
CA GLN A 35 22.43 21.54 9.22
C GLN A 35 22.48 21.91 10.71
N SER A 36 21.40 21.70 11.42
CA SER A 36 21.45 21.57 12.87
C SER A 36 22.05 20.20 13.19
N ASN A 37 23.11 20.19 14.03
CA ASN A 37 23.73 18.96 14.54
C ASN A 37 22.73 18.23 15.46
N VAL A 38 21.77 17.54 14.86
CA VAL A 38 20.77 16.73 15.55
C VAL A 38 21.38 15.35 15.79
N THR A 39 21.22 14.82 17.00
CA THR A 39 21.58 13.44 17.32
C THR A 39 20.38 12.52 17.08
N VAL A 40 20.62 11.23 16.85
CA VAL A 40 19.55 10.23 16.72
C VAL A 40 18.57 10.27 17.89
N ASN A 41 19.07 10.47 19.12
CA ASN A 41 18.25 10.53 20.32
C ASN A 41 17.26 11.71 20.32
N GLN A 42 17.61 12.82 19.66
CA GLN A 42 16.74 13.99 19.53
C GLN A 42 15.62 13.78 18.50
N LEU A 43 15.76 12.84 17.55
CA LEU A 43 14.73 12.59 16.54
C LEU A 43 13.40 12.13 17.14
N ALA A 44 13.45 11.35 18.22
CA ALA A 44 12.24 10.94 18.93
C ALA A 44 11.47 12.14 19.50
N GLU A 45 12.19 13.10 20.11
CA GLU A 45 11.57 14.32 20.63
C GLU A 45 11.04 15.20 19.50
N ILE A 46 11.77 15.27 18.38
CA ILE A 46 11.34 16.03 17.20
C ILE A 46 10.04 15.42 16.63
N ALA A 47 10.00 14.11 16.41
CA ALA A 47 8.83 13.39 15.93
C ALA A 47 7.59 13.67 16.80
N ASN A 48 7.74 13.55 18.13
CA ASN A 48 6.66 13.80 19.06
C ASN A 48 6.25 15.30 19.13
N LYS A 49 7.20 16.23 19.26
CA LYS A 49 6.91 17.67 19.39
C LYS A 49 6.31 18.25 18.12
N GLN A 50 6.77 17.80 16.94
CA GLN A 50 6.28 18.29 15.65
C GLN A 50 5.08 17.51 15.13
N GLN A 51 4.67 16.43 15.81
CA GLN A 51 3.62 15.51 15.35
C GLN A 51 3.93 15.04 13.92
N VAL A 52 5.09 14.41 13.75
CA VAL A 52 5.55 13.80 12.49
C VAL A 52 6.12 12.43 12.75
N ASN A 53 6.05 11.56 11.75
CA ASN A 53 6.84 10.34 11.70
C ASN A 53 8.16 10.64 11.00
N ILE A 54 9.23 9.93 11.36
CA ILE A 54 10.57 10.12 10.78
C ILE A 54 11.11 8.75 10.36
N LEU A 55 11.52 8.66 9.10
CA LEU A 55 12.35 7.57 8.59
C LEU A 55 13.79 8.08 8.49
N LEU A 56 14.68 7.51 9.29
CA LEU A 56 16.11 7.81 9.23
C LEU A 56 16.80 6.82 8.31
N TYR A 57 17.35 7.30 7.20
CA TYR A 57 18.14 6.50 6.28
C TYR A 57 19.63 6.61 6.59
N ASP A 58 20.38 5.53 6.42
CA ASP A 58 21.84 5.56 6.40
C ASP A 58 22.39 6.03 5.03
N GLU A 59 23.70 6.16 4.94
CA GLU A 59 24.37 6.60 3.71
C GLU A 59 24.26 5.60 2.55
N THR A 60 23.94 4.34 2.84
CA THR A 60 23.72 3.29 1.85
C THR A 60 22.27 3.25 1.34
N GLY A 61 21.39 4.07 1.92
CA GLY A 61 19.98 4.16 1.54
C GLY A 61 19.09 3.14 2.25
N HIS A 62 19.58 2.45 3.28
CA HIS A 62 18.74 1.61 4.13
C HIS A 62 18.08 2.45 5.24
N ILE A 63 16.89 2.05 5.68
CA ILE A 63 16.25 2.66 6.85
C ILE A 63 16.97 2.14 8.10
N ASP A 64 17.71 3.01 8.78
CA ASP A 64 18.39 2.72 10.06
C ASP A 64 17.37 2.64 11.20
N GLN A 65 16.51 3.66 11.31
CA GLN A 65 15.54 3.80 12.40
C GLN A 65 14.24 4.49 11.97
N GLU A 66 13.17 4.17 12.68
CA GLU A 66 11.88 4.87 12.62
C GLU A 66 11.58 5.56 13.95
N PHE A 67 11.04 6.78 13.89
CA PHE A 67 10.51 7.50 15.04
C PHE A 67 9.10 7.93 14.72
N HIS A 68 8.13 7.48 15.50
CA HIS A 68 6.73 7.77 15.23
C HIS A 68 6.26 8.93 16.12
N SER A 69 5.22 9.63 15.68
CA SER A 69 4.67 10.78 16.42
C SER A 69 4.12 10.39 17.81
N ASP A 70 3.85 9.10 18.02
CA ASP A 70 3.44 8.55 19.31
C ASP A 70 4.59 8.21 20.28
N GLY A 71 5.82 8.41 19.86
CA GLY A 71 6.99 8.11 20.67
C GLY A 71 7.47 6.65 20.60
N LEU A 72 6.94 5.84 19.68
CA LEU A 72 7.56 4.57 19.31
C LEU A 72 8.88 4.82 18.56
N LYS A 73 9.88 4.00 18.86
CA LYS A 73 11.16 3.98 18.15
C LYS A 73 11.47 2.58 17.70
N VAL A 74 12.00 2.47 16.49
CA VAL A 74 12.35 1.17 15.90
C VAL A 74 13.73 1.27 15.30
N LYS A 75 14.54 0.25 15.56
CA LYS A 75 15.85 0.08 14.94
C LYS A 75 15.84 -1.15 14.04
N TYR A 76 16.42 -1.00 12.86
CA TYR A 76 16.62 -2.07 11.90
C TYR A 76 18.09 -2.44 11.84
N ASN A 77 18.39 -3.74 11.90
CA ASN A 77 19.73 -4.27 11.77
C ASN A 77 19.82 -5.09 10.48
N TYR A 78 20.89 -4.89 9.73
CA TYR A 78 21.09 -5.51 8.43
C TYR A 78 22.28 -6.47 8.45
N LYS A 79 22.17 -7.56 7.70
CA LYS A 79 23.23 -8.53 7.44
C LYS A 79 23.27 -8.83 5.96
N ASN A 80 24.43 -8.65 5.32
CA ASN A 80 24.61 -8.86 3.87
C ASN A 80 23.62 -8.05 3.01
N GLY A 81 23.29 -6.82 3.43
CA GLY A 81 22.34 -5.95 2.73
C GLY A 81 20.86 -6.33 2.86
N LYS A 82 20.54 -7.39 3.61
CA LYS A 82 19.16 -7.76 3.96
C LYS A 82 18.88 -7.42 5.41
N ILE A 83 17.63 -7.13 5.75
CA ILE A 83 17.22 -6.99 7.15
C ILE A 83 17.43 -8.33 7.87
N ASN A 84 18.07 -8.28 9.03
CA ASN A 84 18.32 -9.43 9.88
C ASN A 84 17.34 -9.44 11.06
N ASP A 85 17.16 -8.29 11.70
CA ASP A 85 16.24 -8.12 12.82
C ASP A 85 15.79 -6.67 12.96
N SER A 86 14.69 -6.49 13.69
CA SER A 86 14.19 -5.18 14.08
C SER A 86 13.80 -5.20 15.56
N ILE A 87 14.11 -4.13 16.29
CA ILE A 87 13.82 -4.02 17.72
C ILE A 87 13.15 -2.67 17.97
N ASP A 88 12.04 -2.68 18.69
CA ASP A 88 11.41 -1.45 19.18
C ASP A 88 11.64 -1.19 20.66
N ASP A 89 11.41 0.07 21.05
CA ASP A 89 11.55 0.54 22.43
C ASP A 89 10.38 0.13 23.35
N LYS A 90 9.50 -0.77 22.89
CA LYS A 90 8.39 -1.36 23.66
C LYS A 90 8.57 -2.85 23.94
N GLY A 91 9.76 -3.39 23.65
CA GLY A 91 10.13 -4.77 23.98
C GLY A 91 9.79 -5.78 22.89
N TYR A 92 9.36 -5.34 21.71
CA TYR A 92 9.19 -6.24 20.57
C TYR A 92 10.49 -6.34 19.77
N LYS A 93 10.92 -7.59 19.55
CA LYS A 93 12.00 -7.93 18.63
C LYS A 93 11.44 -8.83 17.54
N GLN A 94 11.99 -8.71 16.34
CA GLN A 94 11.75 -9.67 15.30
C GLN A 94 13.01 -10.11 14.60
N GLU A 95 13.01 -11.36 14.17
CA GLU A 95 14.08 -11.97 13.40
C GLU A 95 13.55 -12.38 12.04
N TYR A 96 14.31 -12.03 11.00
CA TYR A 96 13.96 -12.29 9.60
C TYR A 96 14.91 -13.38 9.09
N VAL A 97 14.34 -14.52 8.73
CA VAL A 97 15.08 -15.68 8.26
C VAL A 97 14.68 -15.98 6.82
N ASP A 98 15.65 -15.92 5.93
CA ASP A 98 15.52 -16.36 4.55
C ASP A 98 15.70 -17.88 4.49
N ASN A 99 14.60 -18.60 4.27
CA ASN A 99 14.60 -20.05 4.16
C ASN A 99 14.77 -20.54 2.71
N GLY A 100 15.06 -19.63 1.76
CA GLY A 100 15.20 -19.92 0.34
C GLY A 100 13.87 -19.99 -0.43
N GLU A 101 12.79 -20.37 0.24
CA GLU A 101 11.42 -20.37 -0.31
C GLU A 101 10.54 -19.24 0.22
N TYR A 102 10.82 -18.70 1.42
CA TYR A 102 10.12 -17.52 1.94
C TYR A 102 10.95 -16.80 3.01
N ILE A 103 10.60 -15.53 3.29
CA ILE A 103 11.05 -14.87 4.51
C ILE A 103 10.12 -15.23 5.65
N GLU A 104 10.66 -16.03 6.58
CA GLU A 104 10.04 -16.30 7.87
C GLU A 104 10.38 -15.17 8.83
N VAL A 105 9.36 -14.63 9.49
CA VAL A 105 9.49 -13.60 10.51
C VAL A 105 9.03 -14.15 11.84
N THR A 106 9.96 -14.30 12.78
CA THR A 106 9.62 -14.66 14.15
C THR A 106 9.54 -13.41 15.01
N GLU A 107 8.41 -13.21 15.67
CA GLU A 107 8.21 -12.13 16.62
C GLU A 107 8.43 -12.60 18.06
N TYR A 108 9.10 -11.75 18.83
CA TYR A 108 9.34 -11.90 20.25
C TYR A 108 8.80 -10.67 20.97
N LYS A 109 8.21 -10.89 22.15
CA LYS A 109 7.92 -9.85 23.13
C LYS A 109 8.65 -10.17 24.42
N ASP A 110 9.47 -9.25 24.90
CA ASP A 110 10.27 -9.44 26.12
C ASP A 110 11.07 -10.76 26.08
N ASN A 111 11.68 -11.05 24.92
CA ASN A 111 12.42 -12.27 24.57
C ASN A 111 11.60 -13.58 24.58
N LYS A 112 10.29 -13.52 24.68
CA LYS A 112 9.40 -14.68 24.52
C LYS A 112 8.83 -14.70 23.11
N LYS A 113 8.99 -15.84 22.42
CA LYS A 113 8.42 -16.05 21.09
C LYS A 113 6.89 -15.90 21.16
N ASN A 114 6.36 -14.98 20.37
CA ASN A 114 4.95 -14.62 20.34
C ASN A 114 4.23 -15.27 19.14
N GLN A 115 4.79 -15.10 17.93
CA GLN A 115 4.21 -15.59 16.68
C GLN A 115 5.28 -15.81 15.60
N VAL A 116 5.01 -16.70 14.64
CA VAL A 116 5.74 -16.79 13.37
C VAL A 116 4.81 -16.33 12.25
N LYS A 117 5.29 -15.46 11.37
CA LYS A 117 4.60 -14.98 10.17
C LYS A 117 5.46 -15.27 8.95
N GLU A 118 4.85 -15.73 7.87
CA GLU A 118 5.53 -15.98 6.59
C GLU A 118 5.13 -14.89 5.60
N PHE A 119 6.10 -14.38 4.82
CA PHE A 119 5.87 -13.34 3.83
C PHE A 119 6.39 -13.78 2.47
N ALA A 120 5.50 -13.68 1.48
CA ALA A 120 5.68 -14.25 0.16
C ALA A 120 5.03 -13.38 -0.92
N ILE A 121 5.82 -12.79 -1.82
CA ILE A 121 5.34 -12.23 -3.09
C ILE A 121 6.16 -12.83 -4.23
N ASN A 122 5.49 -13.32 -5.26
CA ASN A 122 6.14 -13.90 -6.43
C ASN A 122 6.83 -12.82 -7.29
N LYS A 123 8.16 -12.94 -7.45
CA LYS A 123 9.02 -11.99 -8.20
C LYS A 123 8.63 -11.83 -9.68
N ASN A 124 7.97 -12.81 -10.28
CA ASN A 124 7.55 -12.74 -11.69
C ASN A 124 6.36 -11.79 -11.93
N LEU A 125 5.69 -11.32 -10.87
CA LEU A 125 4.50 -10.48 -10.96
C LEU A 125 4.79 -8.98 -11.19
N LEU A 126 6.05 -8.55 -11.26
CA LEU A 126 6.47 -7.14 -11.12
C LEU A 126 6.70 -6.36 -12.45
N LYS A 127 6.14 -6.77 -13.60
CA LYS A 127 6.61 -6.34 -14.94
C LYS A 127 5.57 -5.70 -15.88
N LEU A 128 4.73 -4.75 -15.45
CA LEU A 128 3.80 -4.03 -16.36
C LEU A 128 3.85 -2.50 -16.23
N SER A 129 4.01 -1.73 -17.31
CA SER A 129 4.08 -0.25 -17.23
C SER A 129 2.69 0.40 -17.09
N GLN A 130 2.60 1.65 -16.61
CA GLN A 130 1.31 2.31 -16.37
C GLN A 130 0.43 2.46 -17.62
N ASP A 131 1.03 2.70 -18.78
CA ASP A 131 0.28 2.84 -20.03
C ASP A 131 -0.28 1.49 -20.51
N ASP A 132 0.50 0.41 -20.32
CA ASP A 132 0.02 -0.96 -20.55
C ASP A 132 -1.20 -1.26 -19.66
N LEU A 133 -1.18 -0.80 -18.41
CA LEU A 133 -2.27 -1.01 -17.46
C LEU A 133 -3.57 -0.32 -17.89
N LYS A 134 -3.50 0.94 -18.33
CA LYS A 134 -4.67 1.69 -18.79
C LYS A 134 -5.26 1.09 -20.07
N GLN A 135 -4.41 0.63 -20.98
CA GLN A 135 -4.86 0.01 -22.22
C GLN A 135 -5.53 -1.35 -21.98
N ILE A 136 -4.89 -2.25 -21.24
CA ILE A 136 -5.45 -3.57 -20.95
C ILE A 136 -6.73 -3.44 -20.11
N ALA A 137 -6.83 -2.46 -19.20
CA ALA A 137 -8.07 -2.18 -18.48
C ALA A 137 -9.24 -1.89 -19.40
N LYS A 138 -9.01 -1.02 -20.39
CA LYS A 138 -10.00 -0.64 -21.40
C LYS A 138 -10.38 -1.85 -22.26
N GLU A 139 -9.40 -2.64 -22.70
CA GLU A 139 -9.61 -3.86 -23.47
C GLU A 139 -10.37 -4.93 -22.66
N LYS A 140 -10.06 -5.09 -21.37
CA LYS A 140 -10.71 -6.04 -20.46
C LYS A 140 -12.17 -5.67 -20.17
N MET A 141 -12.47 -4.37 -20.02
CA MET A 141 -13.85 -3.89 -19.94
C MET A 141 -14.64 -4.21 -21.22
N GLU A 142 -14.02 -4.03 -22.38
CA GLU A 142 -14.68 -4.25 -23.67
C GLU A 142 -14.88 -5.75 -23.99
N GLN A 143 -13.88 -6.59 -23.72
CA GLN A 143 -13.99 -8.05 -23.85
C GLN A 143 -15.11 -8.61 -22.96
N THR A 144 -15.29 -8.04 -21.78
CA THR A 144 -16.33 -8.51 -20.86
C THR A 144 -17.74 -8.16 -21.32
N LYS A 145 -17.92 -7.00 -21.97
CA LYS A 145 -19.18 -6.65 -22.64
C LYS A 145 -19.51 -7.59 -23.80
N ASN A 146 -18.50 -8.07 -24.52
CA ASN A 146 -18.69 -8.95 -25.68
C ASN A 146 -18.83 -10.44 -25.29
N ALA A 147 -18.34 -10.84 -24.12
CA ALA A 147 -18.41 -12.23 -23.65
C ALA A 147 -19.81 -12.69 -23.23
N SER A 148 -20.78 -11.77 -23.07
CA SER A 148 -22.18 -12.11 -22.76
C SER A 148 -22.95 -12.75 -23.91
N GLU A 149 -22.35 -12.90 -25.10
CA GLU A 149 -23.03 -13.42 -26.30
C GLU A 149 -22.64 -14.84 -26.74
N GLN A 150 -21.69 -15.49 -26.07
CA GLN A 150 -21.29 -16.87 -26.42
C GLN A 150 -21.89 -17.92 -25.48
N ILE A 151 -22.58 -18.90 -26.05
CA ILE A 151 -23.12 -20.09 -25.37
C ILE A 151 -22.00 -21.14 -25.28
N SER A 152 -21.69 -21.63 -24.08
CA SER A 152 -20.75 -22.74 -23.88
C SER A 152 -21.20 -23.68 -22.75
N ILE A 153 -20.76 -24.93 -22.90
CA ILE A 153 -21.20 -26.15 -22.22
C ILE A 153 -20.97 -26.03 -20.71
N GLN A 154 -22.03 -26.20 -19.90
CA GLN A 154 -21.95 -26.12 -18.44
C GLN A 154 -20.97 -27.15 -17.87
N SER A 155 -19.98 -26.68 -17.12
CA SER A 155 -19.14 -27.52 -16.27
C SER A 155 -20.02 -28.25 -15.24
N LEU A 156 -19.83 -29.57 -15.09
CA LEU A 156 -20.53 -30.40 -14.11
C LEU A 156 -19.99 -30.22 -12.68
N THR A 157 -18.90 -29.49 -12.49
CA THR A 157 -18.34 -29.21 -11.16
C THR A 157 -19.15 -28.11 -10.49
N VAL A 158 -19.85 -28.44 -9.40
CA VAL A 158 -20.51 -27.44 -8.54
C VAL A 158 -19.44 -26.76 -7.69
N PRO A 159 -19.14 -25.47 -7.92
CA PRO A 159 -18.16 -24.73 -7.13
C PRO A 159 -18.68 -24.54 -5.71
N GLU A 160 -17.94 -25.03 -4.71
CA GLU A 160 -18.33 -24.88 -3.31
C GLU A 160 -17.97 -23.47 -2.78
N SER A 161 -18.82 -22.89 -1.94
CA SER A 161 -18.46 -21.69 -1.18
C SER A 161 -17.44 -22.06 -0.10
N TYR A 162 -16.44 -21.19 0.06
CA TYR A 162 -15.38 -21.33 1.03
C TYR A 162 -15.69 -20.44 2.23
N MET A 163 -16.24 -21.04 3.29
CA MET A 163 -16.71 -20.27 4.45
C MET A 163 -15.63 -20.16 5.53
N VAL A 164 -15.38 -18.93 6.00
CA VAL A 164 -14.55 -18.68 7.19
C VAL A 164 -15.38 -17.84 8.15
N ASN A 165 -15.76 -18.42 9.30
CA ASN A 165 -16.55 -17.75 10.34
C ASN A 165 -17.80 -17.02 9.77
N GLY A 166 -18.54 -17.68 8.88
CA GLY A 166 -19.76 -17.13 8.26
C GLY A 166 -19.52 -16.17 7.09
N VAL A 167 -18.27 -15.94 6.68
CA VAL A 167 -17.91 -15.12 5.51
C VAL A 167 -17.65 -16.01 4.30
N ASP A 168 -18.29 -15.73 3.18
CA ASP A 168 -17.98 -16.40 1.90
C ASP A 168 -16.71 -15.79 1.29
N MET A 169 -15.61 -16.51 1.41
CA MET A 169 -14.31 -16.09 0.91
C MET A 169 -14.17 -16.23 -0.61
N THR A 170 -15.17 -16.80 -1.30
CA THR A 170 -15.15 -16.95 -2.77
C THR A 170 -15.48 -15.66 -3.52
N SER A 171 -16.12 -14.69 -2.86
CA SER A 171 -16.50 -13.42 -3.45
C SER A 171 -16.44 -12.28 -2.43
N ILE A 172 -15.23 -11.90 -2.04
CA ILE A 172 -14.98 -10.85 -1.03
C ILE A 172 -15.39 -9.47 -1.57
N THR A 173 -15.04 -9.20 -2.84
CA THR A 173 -15.12 -7.86 -3.41
C THR A 173 -16.37 -7.64 -4.26
N HIS A 174 -17.07 -8.73 -4.63
CA HIS A 174 -18.24 -8.71 -5.53
C HIS A 174 -17.97 -8.00 -6.87
N ASP A 175 -16.70 -7.95 -7.29
CA ASP A 175 -16.22 -7.28 -8.50
C ASP A 175 -16.40 -8.15 -9.76
N MET A 176 -17.66 -8.44 -10.08
CA MET A 176 -18.00 -9.34 -11.17
C MET A 176 -17.70 -8.72 -12.53
N PRO A 177 -17.27 -9.54 -13.52
CA PRO A 177 -16.96 -9.10 -14.88
C PRO A 177 -18.03 -8.15 -15.48
N GLN A 178 -19.30 -8.47 -15.28
CA GLN A 178 -20.43 -7.82 -15.92
C GLN A 178 -20.69 -6.35 -15.50
N TYR A 179 -20.02 -5.85 -14.46
CA TYR A 179 -20.21 -4.47 -13.99
C TYR A 179 -19.02 -3.61 -14.41
N SER A 180 -19.29 -2.61 -15.26
CA SER A 180 -18.30 -1.62 -15.73
C SER A 180 -17.77 -0.70 -14.61
N SER A 181 -18.28 -0.85 -13.39
CA SER A 181 -17.88 -0.10 -12.19
C SER A 181 -17.61 -1.09 -11.05
N GLY A 182 -16.46 -1.74 -11.10
CA GLY A 182 -16.00 -2.64 -10.05
C GLY A 182 -15.66 -1.92 -8.75
N GLN A 183 -16.20 -2.40 -7.63
CA GLN A 183 -15.97 -1.87 -6.28
C GLN A 183 -14.48 -1.90 -5.87
N PHE A 184 -13.70 -2.80 -6.47
CA PHE A 184 -12.26 -2.94 -6.23
C PHE A 184 -11.41 -1.91 -6.98
N TYR A 185 -11.81 -1.51 -8.22
CA TYR A 185 -10.93 -0.78 -9.14
C TYR A 185 -11.50 0.49 -9.80
N THR A 186 -12.80 0.78 -9.68
CA THR A 186 -13.40 1.99 -10.32
C THR A 186 -13.89 3.03 -9.34
N SER A 187 -14.04 2.68 -8.06
CA SER A 187 -14.39 3.63 -7.01
C SER A 187 -13.16 4.40 -6.50
N THR A 188 -12.32 4.94 -7.42
CA THR A 188 -11.14 5.75 -7.07
C THR A 188 -11.51 7.01 -6.29
N PHE A 189 -12.74 7.49 -6.48
CA PHE A 189 -13.31 8.63 -5.78
C PHE A 189 -14.06 8.26 -4.49
N SER A 190 -13.99 7.00 -4.04
CA SER A 190 -14.68 6.59 -2.81
C SER A 190 -14.16 7.31 -1.57
N MET A 191 -12.94 7.83 -1.64
CA MET A 191 -12.38 8.75 -0.66
C MET A 191 -11.51 9.79 -1.37
N THR A 192 -11.80 11.08 -1.18
CA THR A 192 -10.87 12.15 -1.55
C THR A 192 -9.68 12.19 -0.58
N GLU A 193 -8.60 12.85 -0.94
CA GLU A 193 -7.46 13.10 -0.03
C GLU A 193 -7.91 13.64 1.34
N SER A 194 -8.81 14.63 1.35
CA SER A 194 -9.33 15.21 2.60
C SER A 194 -10.14 14.22 3.45
N VAL A 195 -10.88 13.32 2.79
CA VAL A 195 -11.65 12.26 3.47
C VAL A 195 -10.69 11.21 4.06
N ILE A 196 -9.62 10.85 3.36
CA ILE A 196 -8.58 9.95 3.87
C ILE A 196 -7.87 10.59 5.07
N GLN A 197 -7.49 11.85 4.98
CA GLN A 197 -6.87 12.58 6.09
C GLN A 197 -7.79 12.63 7.31
N SER A 198 -9.07 12.95 7.09
CA SER A 198 -10.08 12.99 8.17
C SER A 198 -10.27 11.61 8.81
N PHE A 199 -10.24 10.55 8.00
CA PHE A 199 -10.32 9.18 8.50
C PHE A 199 -9.15 8.83 9.41
N PHE A 200 -7.91 9.19 9.05
CA PHE A 200 -6.74 8.99 9.90
C PHE A 200 -6.80 9.84 11.17
N THR A 201 -7.18 11.11 11.08
CA THR A 201 -7.37 11.98 12.24
C THR A 201 -8.40 11.42 13.20
N ASN A 202 -9.55 10.96 12.71
CA ASN A 202 -10.63 10.39 13.53
C ASN A 202 -10.24 9.07 14.21
N LYS A 203 -9.37 8.27 13.57
CA LYS A 203 -8.78 7.09 14.20
C LYS A 203 -7.68 7.40 15.19
N ASN A 204 -7.27 8.67 15.28
CA ASN A 204 -6.04 9.07 15.96
C ASN A 204 -4.82 8.27 15.45
N SER A 205 -4.82 7.95 14.15
CA SER A 205 -3.76 7.17 13.51
C SER A 205 -2.47 7.96 13.44
N ILE A 206 -1.32 7.31 13.56
CA ILE A 206 -0.02 7.92 13.24
C ILE A 206 0.07 8.38 11.77
N LEU A 207 -0.75 7.83 10.87
CA LEU A 207 -0.82 8.24 9.46
C LEU A 207 -1.53 9.58 9.25
N LYS A 208 -2.11 10.16 10.32
CA LYS A 208 -2.60 11.55 10.26
C LYS A 208 -1.44 12.54 10.13
N ASP A 209 -0.25 12.13 10.55
CA ASP A 209 0.96 12.93 10.61
C ASP A 209 1.88 12.62 9.42
N ASN A 210 2.59 13.64 8.94
CA ASN A 210 3.51 13.48 7.80
C ASN A 210 4.69 12.56 8.15
N VAL A 211 5.21 11.85 7.14
CA VAL A 211 6.45 11.06 7.23
C VAL A 211 7.61 11.88 6.67
N GLN A 212 8.51 12.35 7.52
CA GLN A 212 9.72 13.06 7.11
C GLN A 212 10.87 12.11 6.83
N ILE A 213 11.67 12.43 5.82
CA ILE A 213 12.86 11.67 5.45
C ILE A 213 14.09 12.37 5.98
N TRP A 214 14.84 11.66 6.83
CA TRP A 214 16.09 12.12 7.41
C TRP A 214 17.23 11.20 6.98
N ARG A 215 18.46 11.70 7.02
CA ARG A 215 19.65 10.93 6.63
C ARG A 215 20.76 11.04 7.67
N LYS A 216 21.52 9.96 7.82
CA LYS A 216 22.74 9.84 8.62
C LYS A 216 23.92 9.54 7.70
N ASN A 217 24.93 10.42 7.68
CA ASN A 217 26.14 10.19 6.88
C ASN A 217 27.18 9.33 7.63
N SER A 218 28.27 8.95 6.96
CA SER A 218 29.40 8.18 7.53
C SER A 218 30.02 8.80 8.78
N SER A 219 29.99 10.14 8.90
CA SER A 219 30.49 10.83 10.09
C SER A 219 29.52 10.75 11.29
N GLY A 220 28.36 10.13 11.11
CA GLY A 220 27.30 10.04 12.12
C GLY A 220 26.42 11.28 12.20
N THR A 221 26.63 12.28 11.34
CA THR A 221 25.82 13.50 11.31
C THR A 221 24.44 13.19 10.74
N VAL A 222 23.41 13.57 11.49
CA VAL A 222 22.00 13.41 11.10
C VAL A 222 21.44 14.75 10.62
N TYR A 223 20.73 14.73 9.50
CA TYR A 223 20.11 15.93 8.92
C TYR A 223 18.75 15.62 8.29
N ASN A 224 17.85 16.61 8.32
CA ASN A 224 16.57 16.55 7.62
C ASN A 224 16.81 16.79 6.12
N THR A 225 16.24 15.96 5.25
CA THR A 225 16.38 16.12 3.80
C THR A 225 15.46 17.19 3.20
N GLY A 226 14.51 17.70 3.99
CA GLY A 226 13.41 18.54 3.52
C GLY A 226 12.28 17.76 2.84
N THR A 227 12.44 16.45 2.63
CA THR A 227 11.41 15.60 2.03
C THR A 227 10.40 15.18 3.08
N SER A 228 9.12 15.36 2.77
CA SER A 228 8.00 15.01 3.64
C SER A 228 6.87 14.40 2.81
N ILE A 229 6.38 13.24 3.25
CA ILE A 229 5.29 12.51 2.61
C ILE A 229 4.03 12.72 3.44
N ASN A 230 2.96 13.22 2.83
CA ASN A 230 1.63 13.19 3.43
C ASN A 230 0.97 11.84 3.11
N PRO A 231 0.61 11.00 4.10
CA PRO A 231 0.05 9.70 3.84
C PRO A 231 -1.29 9.69 3.10
N ALA A 232 -2.17 10.64 3.40
CA ALA A 232 -3.46 10.75 2.72
C ALA A 232 -3.27 11.08 1.24
N HIS A 233 -2.37 12.01 0.92
CA HIS A 233 -2.02 12.37 -0.45
C HIS A 233 -1.38 11.20 -1.20
N ALA A 234 -0.44 10.48 -0.57
CA ALA A 234 0.20 9.32 -1.19
C ALA A 234 -0.81 8.23 -1.58
N ILE A 235 -1.77 7.93 -0.70
CA ILE A 235 -2.83 6.94 -0.96
C ILE A 235 -3.80 7.44 -2.03
N TRP A 236 -4.24 8.70 -1.95
CA TRP A 236 -5.12 9.29 -2.96
C TRP A 236 -4.48 9.29 -4.35
N ASN A 237 -3.21 9.72 -4.44
CA ASN A 237 -2.47 9.75 -5.69
C ASN A 237 -2.27 8.34 -6.26
N ALA A 238 -1.94 7.34 -5.44
CA ALA A 238 -1.81 5.95 -5.89
C ALA A 238 -3.16 5.35 -6.32
N ALA A 239 -4.25 5.66 -5.61
CA ALA A 239 -5.60 5.25 -5.97
C ALA A 239 -5.99 5.78 -7.36
N ASP A 240 -5.76 7.07 -7.60
CA ASP A 240 -6.03 7.72 -8.89
C ASP A 240 -5.14 7.14 -10.01
N THR A 241 -3.84 7.03 -9.73
CA THR A 241 -2.83 6.55 -10.69
C THR A 241 -3.10 5.12 -11.17
N TYR A 242 -3.39 4.21 -10.24
CA TYR A 242 -3.54 2.78 -10.53
C TYR A 242 -4.98 2.31 -10.64
N MET A 243 -5.94 3.22 -10.49
CA MET A 243 -7.36 2.90 -10.51
C MET A 243 -7.69 1.79 -9.51
N ILE A 244 -7.38 2.02 -8.23
CA ILE A 244 -7.71 1.12 -7.12
C ILE A 244 -8.50 1.90 -6.08
N ASN A 245 -9.54 1.26 -5.53
CA ASN A 245 -10.34 1.87 -4.48
C ASN A 245 -9.45 2.22 -3.26
N PRO A 246 -9.39 3.48 -2.79
CA PRO A 246 -8.55 3.85 -1.64
C PRO A 246 -8.86 3.05 -0.37
N LYS A 247 -10.09 2.57 -0.19
CA LYS A 247 -10.47 1.68 0.92
C LYS A 247 -9.76 0.32 0.85
N VAL A 248 -9.51 -0.21 -0.36
CA VAL A 248 -8.71 -1.44 -0.57
C VAL A 248 -7.26 -1.20 -0.19
N ILE A 249 -6.71 -0.05 -0.57
CA ILE A 249 -5.33 0.33 -0.23
C ILE A 249 -5.18 0.42 1.29
N ILE A 250 -6.09 1.15 1.95
CA ILE A 250 -6.08 1.32 3.41
C ILE A 250 -6.29 -0.01 4.15
N ALA A 251 -7.22 -0.86 3.70
CA ALA A 251 -7.43 -2.18 4.31
C ALA A 251 -6.21 -3.10 4.14
N THR A 252 -5.55 -3.05 2.98
CA THR A 252 -4.31 -3.78 2.73
C THR A 252 -3.18 -3.24 3.61
N LEU A 253 -2.97 -1.92 3.62
CA LEU A 253 -2.00 -1.26 4.49
C LEU A 253 -2.19 -1.66 5.96
N GLN A 254 -3.42 -1.65 6.45
CA GLN A 254 -3.75 -2.08 7.81
C GLN A 254 -3.47 -3.58 8.03
N LYS A 255 -3.84 -4.45 7.09
CA LYS A 255 -3.59 -5.89 7.21
C LYS A 255 -2.09 -6.19 7.30
N GLU A 256 -1.29 -5.52 6.47
CA GLU A 256 0.15 -5.81 6.33
C GLU A 256 0.99 -5.16 7.44
N SER A 257 0.63 -3.95 7.88
CA SER A 257 1.48 -3.13 8.75
C SER A 257 0.80 -2.64 10.05
N SER A 258 -0.52 -2.79 10.18
CA SER A 258 -1.33 -2.25 11.28
C SER A 258 -1.21 -0.73 11.48
N LEU A 259 -0.66 0.01 10.51
CA LEU A 259 -0.38 1.45 10.64
C LEU A 259 -1.65 2.31 10.74
N VAL A 260 -2.79 1.86 10.20
CA VAL A 260 -4.03 2.65 10.16
C VAL A 260 -4.68 2.73 11.54
N SER A 261 -4.69 1.63 12.29
CA SER A 261 -5.20 1.62 13.67
C SER A 261 -4.15 1.96 14.71
N ALA A 262 -2.87 2.07 14.32
CA ALA A 262 -1.81 2.46 15.24
C ALA A 262 -2.05 3.88 15.73
N SER A 263 -2.30 4.01 17.03
CA SER A 263 -2.61 5.29 17.68
C SER A 263 -1.66 5.54 18.84
N PRO A 264 -1.41 6.81 19.21
CA PRO A 264 -0.45 7.08 20.25
C PRO A 264 -0.70 6.38 21.58
N GLY A 265 0.32 5.67 22.06
CA GLY A 265 0.26 4.89 23.31
C GLY A 265 -0.58 3.63 23.25
N SER A 266 -1.07 3.23 22.07
CA SER A 266 -1.99 2.09 21.91
C SER A 266 -1.55 1.14 20.78
N VAL A 267 -1.31 -0.11 21.19
CA VAL A 267 -1.28 -1.36 20.42
C VAL A 267 -0.02 -1.72 19.61
N SER A 268 0.15 -3.05 19.49
CA SER A 268 1.14 -3.81 18.74
C SER A 268 1.14 -3.45 17.25
N TYR A 269 2.26 -2.95 16.75
CA TYR A 269 2.51 -2.73 15.33
C TYR A 269 2.72 -4.06 14.59
N SER A 270 2.45 -4.12 13.28
CA SER A 270 3.23 -5.05 12.46
C SER A 270 4.58 -4.39 12.24
N SER A 271 5.62 -5.08 12.65
CA SER A 271 7.03 -4.70 12.67
C SER A 271 7.65 -4.11 11.42
N ARG A 272 7.10 -4.45 10.25
CA ARG A 272 7.54 -3.93 8.95
C ARG A 272 7.06 -2.50 8.72
N ARG A 273 6.07 -2.02 9.49
CA ARG A 273 5.69 -0.60 9.67
C ARG A 273 5.83 0.21 8.38
N PHE A 274 6.63 1.28 8.37
CA PHE A 274 6.83 2.10 7.18
C PHE A 274 7.82 1.46 6.19
N TYR A 275 8.72 0.60 6.65
CA TYR A 275 9.69 -0.13 5.82
C TYR A 275 9.04 -1.00 4.73
N TYR A 276 8.05 -1.82 5.08
CA TYR A 276 7.26 -2.69 4.17
C TYR A 276 5.75 -2.55 4.45
N ALA A 277 5.25 -1.32 4.41
CA ALA A 277 3.89 -0.96 4.79
C ALA A 277 2.78 -1.76 4.09
N MET A 278 3.02 -2.16 2.84
CA MET A 278 2.08 -3.00 2.08
C MET A 278 2.66 -4.38 1.77
N GLY A 279 3.85 -4.71 2.25
CA GLY A 279 4.54 -5.97 1.94
C GLY A 279 5.12 -6.04 0.52
N TYR A 280 5.02 -4.99 -0.30
CA TYR A 280 5.53 -5.01 -1.69
C TYR A 280 7.04 -5.24 -1.70
N GLY A 281 7.51 -6.26 -2.43
CA GLY A 281 8.94 -6.56 -2.52
C GLY A 281 9.50 -7.38 -1.35
N ALA A 282 8.68 -7.71 -0.34
CA ALA A 282 8.98 -8.76 0.62
C ALA A 282 8.68 -10.11 -0.05
N THR A 283 9.68 -10.68 -0.73
CA THR A 283 9.51 -11.90 -1.53
C THR A 283 10.05 -13.14 -0.85
N ASP A 284 9.77 -14.26 -1.51
CA ASP A 284 10.13 -15.58 -1.07
C ASP A 284 11.64 -15.80 -0.89
N GLY A 285 12.44 -15.27 -1.82
CA GLY A 285 13.92 -15.33 -1.77
C GLY A 285 14.57 -14.15 -1.07
N GLY A 286 13.80 -13.43 -0.26
CA GLY A 286 14.22 -12.21 0.42
C GLY A 286 13.62 -10.92 -0.10
N ASP A 287 13.84 -9.90 0.71
CA ASP A 287 13.44 -8.52 0.43
C ASP A 287 14.17 -7.98 -0.81
N ILE A 288 13.43 -7.36 -1.73
CA ILE A 288 13.99 -6.73 -2.93
C ILE A 288 14.56 -5.36 -2.54
N ASN A 289 15.86 -5.16 -2.76
CA ASN A 289 16.51 -3.87 -2.52
C ASN A 289 15.81 -2.72 -3.26
N GLY A 290 15.67 -1.57 -2.59
CA GLY A 290 15.02 -0.38 -3.17
C GLY A 290 13.49 -0.49 -3.29
N THR A 291 12.88 -1.43 -2.56
CA THR A 291 11.42 -1.52 -2.44
C THR A 291 10.88 -1.05 -1.09
N SER A 292 11.76 -0.75 -0.13
CA SER A 292 11.36 -0.22 1.18
C SER A 292 11.09 1.29 1.16
N GLY A 293 10.36 1.75 2.18
CA GLY A 293 9.96 3.15 2.34
C GLY A 293 8.48 3.36 2.05
N PHE A 294 7.85 4.30 2.78
CA PHE A 294 6.40 4.39 2.83
C PHE A 294 5.75 4.76 1.49
N ASP A 295 6.26 5.78 0.80
CA ASP A 295 5.80 6.19 -0.52
C ASP A 295 5.95 5.08 -1.57
N VAL A 296 7.10 4.39 -1.57
CA VAL A 296 7.36 3.25 -2.44
C VAL A 296 6.38 2.11 -2.18
N GLN A 297 6.07 1.83 -0.92
CA GLN A 297 5.13 0.79 -0.52
C GLN A 297 3.70 1.11 -0.93
N ILE A 298 3.25 2.36 -0.75
CA ILE A 298 1.92 2.79 -1.19
C ILE A 298 1.81 2.74 -2.72
N ASP A 299 2.79 3.31 -3.43
CA ASP A 299 2.80 3.33 -4.90
C ASP A 299 2.86 1.92 -5.49
N LYS A 300 3.92 1.17 -5.19
CA LYS A 300 4.17 -0.13 -5.82
C LYS A 300 3.28 -1.24 -5.28
N GLY A 301 2.87 -1.19 -4.01
CA GLY A 301 1.89 -2.12 -3.45
C GLY A 301 0.51 -1.94 -4.10
N THR A 302 0.08 -0.71 -4.32
CA THR A 302 -1.16 -0.42 -5.06
C THR A 302 -1.07 -0.85 -6.51
N ARG A 303 0.06 -0.59 -7.18
CA ARG A 303 0.32 -1.10 -8.53
C ARG A 303 0.23 -2.62 -8.59
N LEU A 304 0.82 -3.34 -7.64
CA LEU A 304 0.74 -4.80 -7.63
C LEU A 304 -0.71 -5.30 -7.52
N LEU A 305 -1.55 -4.69 -6.67
CA LEU A 305 -2.98 -5.02 -6.62
C LEU A 305 -3.65 -4.83 -7.98
N ARG A 306 -3.30 -3.75 -8.70
CA ARG A 306 -3.79 -3.50 -10.05
C ARG A 306 -3.30 -4.54 -11.07
N ASP A 307 -2.01 -4.83 -11.08
CA ASP A 307 -1.39 -5.81 -11.98
C ASP A 307 -2.04 -7.19 -11.80
N LEU A 308 -2.28 -7.59 -10.55
CA LEU A 308 -2.94 -8.86 -10.24
C LEU A 308 -4.41 -8.85 -10.67
N TRP A 309 -5.15 -7.78 -10.40
CA TRP A 309 -6.52 -7.64 -10.90
C TRP A 309 -6.58 -7.76 -12.42
N MET A 310 -5.62 -7.18 -13.12
CA MET A 310 -5.56 -7.27 -14.58
C MET A 310 -5.21 -8.67 -15.09
N GLN A 311 -4.35 -9.40 -14.38
CA GLN A 311 -4.00 -10.79 -14.66
C GLN A 311 -5.11 -11.79 -14.34
N SER A 312 -6.19 -11.37 -13.65
CA SER A 312 -7.33 -12.26 -13.40
C SER A 312 -7.90 -12.81 -14.71
N PRO A 313 -8.39 -14.06 -14.75
CA PRO A 313 -9.04 -14.62 -15.93
C PRO A 313 -10.12 -13.66 -16.48
N THR A 314 -10.20 -13.50 -17.80
CA THR A 314 -11.16 -12.56 -18.42
C THR A 314 -12.43 -13.28 -18.86
N GLY A 315 -13.59 -12.62 -18.81
CA GLY A 315 -14.86 -13.19 -19.28
C GLY A 315 -15.61 -14.05 -18.25
N TYR A 316 -16.94 -14.07 -18.39
CA TYR A 316 -17.87 -14.77 -17.49
C TYR A 316 -17.57 -16.27 -17.38
N TRP A 317 -17.28 -16.92 -18.51
CA TRP A 317 -17.06 -18.37 -18.59
C TRP A 317 -15.78 -18.88 -17.94
N ASN A 318 -14.85 -17.98 -17.63
CA ASN A 318 -13.62 -18.32 -16.90
C ASN A 318 -13.81 -18.24 -15.37
N TYR A 319 -15.02 -17.90 -14.92
CA TYR A 319 -15.39 -17.88 -13.51
C TYR A 319 -16.52 -18.87 -13.20
N PRO A 320 -16.48 -19.52 -12.01
CA PRO A 320 -15.44 -19.35 -10.99
C PRO A 320 -14.09 -20.00 -11.36
N SER A 321 -13.01 -19.37 -10.94
CA SER A 321 -11.63 -19.80 -11.20
C SER A 321 -11.06 -20.53 -9.98
N LEU A 322 -10.48 -21.71 -10.19
CA LEU A 322 -9.77 -22.44 -9.14
C LEU A 322 -8.41 -21.78 -8.85
N ILE A 323 -8.13 -21.51 -7.59
CA ILE A 323 -6.80 -21.19 -7.06
C ILE A 323 -6.39 -22.33 -6.12
N THR A 324 -5.26 -22.95 -6.38
CA THR A 324 -4.66 -24.02 -5.55
C THR A 324 -3.45 -23.50 -4.76
N GLY A 325 -2.99 -24.27 -3.79
CA GLY A 325 -1.83 -23.93 -2.97
C GLY A 325 -2.09 -22.85 -1.92
N ILE A 326 -3.34 -22.48 -1.67
CA ILE A 326 -3.66 -21.51 -0.61
C ILE A 326 -3.40 -22.11 0.78
N ASN A 327 -3.37 -21.26 1.82
CA ASN A 327 -3.22 -21.69 3.21
C ASN A 327 -1.94 -22.51 3.45
N TYR A 328 -0.80 -22.03 2.94
CA TYR A 328 0.50 -22.71 3.04
C TYR A 328 0.50 -24.10 2.38
N ASN A 329 -0.36 -24.28 1.36
CA ASN A 329 -0.61 -25.57 0.72
C ASN A 329 -1.10 -26.66 1.70
N LYS A 330 -1.71 -26.28 2.84
CA LYS A 330 -2.21 -27.21 3.87
C LYS A 330 -3.74 -27.27 3.85
N THR A 331 -4.28 -28.47 4.02
CA THR A 331 -5.67 -28.68 4.39
C THR A 331 -5.72 -28.99 5.89
N VAL A 332 -6.45 -28.17 6.64
CA VAL A 332 -6.50 -28.25 8.12
C VAL A 332 -7.95 -28.27 8.58
N THR A 333 -8.28 -29.18 9.49
CA THR A 333 -9.59 -29.23 10.14
C THR A 333 -9.48 -28.67 11.56
N SER A 334 -10.33 -27.69 11.89
CA SER A 334 -10.41 -27.11 13.23
C SER A 334 -11.87 -26.82 13.58
N ASN A 335 -12.29 -27.19 14.79
CA ASN A 335 -13.68 -27.06 15.27
C ASN A 335 -14.73 -27.62 14.29
N GLY A 336 -14.43 -28.76 13.66
CA GLY A 336 -15.35 -29.41 12.71
C GLY A 336 -15.47 -28.75 11.33
N VAL A 337 -14.71 -27.68 11.07
CA VAL A 337 -14.62 -27.02 9.76
C VAL A 337 -13.30 -27.38 9.09
N THR A 338 -13.36 -27.82 7.84
CA THR A 338 -12.17 -28.12 7.03
C THR A 338 -11.83 -26.94 6.13
N TYR A 339 -10.64 -26.37 6.36
CA TYR A 339 -10.05 -25.31 5.55
C TYR A 339 -9.13 -25.94 4.51
N LYS A 340 -9.55 -25.92 3.24
CA LYS A 340 -8.84 -26.58 2.13
C LYS A 340 -7.68 -25.73 1.63
N ASN A 341 -6.72 -26.36 0.95
CA ASN A 341 -5.61 -25.68 0.26
C ASN A 341 -5.99 -25.17 -1.14
N TYR A 342 -7.28 -25.10 -1.48
CA TYR A 342 -7.77 -24.54 -2.74
C TYR A 342 -9.08 -23.78 -2.53
N ILE A 343 -9.41 -22.90 -3.48
CA ILE A 343 -10.64 -22.11 -3.48
C ILE A 343 -11.10 -21.81 -4.92
N TRP A 344 -12.42 -21.80 -5.13
CA TRP A 344 -13.06 -21.31 -6.35
C TRP A 344 -13.44 -19.84 -6.19
N VAL A 345 -12.66 -18.92 -6.74
CA VAL A 345 -12.98 -17.48 -6.66
C VAL A 345 -13.97 -17.08 -7.76
N LYS A 346 -14.90 -16.18 -7.45
CA LYS A 346 -16.03 -15.79 -8.32
C LYS A 346 -15.83 -14.44 -9.00
N ASP A 347 -14.91 -13.61 -8.52
CA ASP A 347 -14.71 -12.25 -9.04
C ASP A 347 -13.23 -11.83 -9.14
N TYR A 348 -12.99 -10.73 -9.86
CA TYR A 348 -11.64 -10.29 -10.26
C TYR A 348 -10.86 -9.75 -9.06
N GLY A 349 -11.50 -8.92 -8.23
CA GLY A 349 -10.88 -8.39 -7.02
C GLY A 349 -10.52 -9.48 -6.00
N THR A 350 -11.38 -10.48 -5.81
CA THR A 350 -11.10 -11.62 -4.93
C THR A 350 -9.95 -12.45 -5.47
N TRP A 351 -9.89 -12.68 -6.79
CA TRP A 351 -8.74 -13.33 -7.41
C TRP A 351 -7.44 -12.56 -7.14
N ALA A 352 -7.46 -11.24 -7.31
CA ALA A 352 -6.30 -10.38 -7.04
C ALA A 352 -5.85 -10.45 -5.58
N LEU A 353 -6.81 -10.41 -4.63
CA LEU A 353 -6.52 -10.56 -3.20
C LEU A 353 -5.85 -11.91 -2.88
N TYR A 354 -6.31 -13.00 -3.49
CA TYR A 354 -5.67 -14.32 -3.31
C TYR A 354 -4.31 -14.45 -3.97
N LYS A 355 -4.04 -13.70 -5.05
CA LYS A 355 -2.67 -13.63 -5.60
C LYS A 355 -1.75 -12.72 -4.80
N TYR A 356 -2.29 -11.70 -4.15
CA TYR A 356 -1.54 -10.82 -3.25
C TYR A 356 -1.22 -11.52 -1.92
N THR A 357 -2.19 -12.26 -1.38
CA THR A 357 -2.08 -13.02 -0.14
C THR A 357 -2.76 -14.38 -0.34
N PRO A 358 -2.01 -15.47 -0.57
CA PRO A 358 -2.56 -16.78 -0.93
C PRO A 358 -3.11 -17.55 0.29
N HIS A 359 -3.88 -16.88 1.14
CA HIS A 359 -4.44 -17.46 2.36
C HIS A 359 -5.88 -16.97 2.55
N ALA A 360 -6.82 -17.89 2.72
CA ALA A 360 -8.17 -17.53 3.16
C ALA A 360 -8.13 -17.02 4.61
N LEU A 361 -7.33 -17.69 5.43
CA LEU A 361 -6.98 -17.37 6.81
C LEU A 361 -5.57 -17.89 7.11
N ASP A 362 -4.95 -17.45 8.20
CA ASP A 362 -3.74 -18.07 8.71
C ASP A 362 -4.11 -19.36 9.46
N VAL A 363 -3.93 -20.50 8.81
CA VAL A 363 -4.25 -21.82 9.39
C VAL A 363 -3.33 -22.20 10.56
N ASN A 364 -2.19 -21.52 10.75
CA ASN A 364 -1.31 -21.75 11.89
C ASN A 364 -1.81 -21.04 13.17
N LEU A 365 -2.78 -20.12 13.05
CA LEU A 365 -3.44 -19.48 14.19
C LEU A 365 -4.63 -20.28 14.75
N LEU A 366 -5.06 -21.33 14.04
CA LEU A 366 -6.20 -22.13 14.45
C LEU A 366 -6.01 -22.71 15.86
N PRO A 367 -7.06 -22.71 16.71
CA PRO A 367 -8.47 -22.43 16.39
C PRO A 367 -8.84 -20.93 16.35
N THR A 368 -7.91 -20.01 16.58
CA THR A 368 -8.17 -18.58 16.44
C THR A 368 -8.32 -18.23 14.95
N ILE A 369 -9.47 -17.68 14.58
CA ILE A 369 -9.72 -17.24 13.20
C ILE A 369 -9.11 -15.86 12.98
N GLY A 370 -8.14 -15.77 12.07
CA GLY A 370 -7.46 -14.53 11.73
C GLY A 370 -6.51 -14.69 10.54
N GLY A 371 -5.85 -13.60 10.16
CA GLY A 371 -4.90 -13.58 9.04
C GLY A 371 -5.53 -13.70 7.65
N GLY A 372 -4.67 -13.73 6.62
CA GLY A 372 -5.07 -13.90 5.22
C GLY A 372 -6.09 -12.88 4.72
N ASN A 373 -6.90 -13.31 3.75
CA ASN A 373 -7.97 -12.50 3.18
C ASN A 373 -9.16 -12.33 4.13
N TYR A 374 -9.35 -13.20 5.11
CA TYR A 374 -10.35 -13.01 6.16
C TYR A 374 -10.04 -11.77 7.01
N LEU A 375 -8.76 -11.53 7.33
CA LEU A 375 -8.33 -10.32 8.03
C LEU A 375 -8.57 -9.06 7.19
N PHE A 376 -8.24 -9.10 5.89
CA PHE A 376 -8.57 -8.00 4.95
C PHE A 376 -10.07 -7.66 5.00
N TYR A 377 -10.94 -8.67 4.82
CA TYR A 377 -12.39 -8.48 4.86
C TYR A 377 -12.85 -7.93 6.20
N SER A 378 -12.34 -8.47 7.30
CA SER A 378 -12.70 -8.04 8.66
C SER A 378 -12.33 -6.58 8.92
N ILE A 379 -11.15 -6.14 8.44
CA ILE A 379 -10.70 -4.75 8.51
C ILE A 379 -11.63 -3.86 7.68
N PHE A 380 -11.85 -4.22 6.41
CA PHE A 380 -12.69 -3.44 5.51
C PHE A 380 -14.10 -3.26 6.09
N LYS A 381 -14.71 -4.36 6.54
CA LYS A 381 -16.01 -4.37 7.19
C LYS A 381 -16.03 -3.57 8.48
N GLY A 382 -14.97 -3.64 9.28
CA GLY A 382 -14.85 -2.85 10.51
C GLY A 382 -14.77 -1.34 10.25
N TYR A 383 -14.20 -0.91 9.11
CA TYR A 383 -14.03 0.49 8.77
C TYR A 383 -15.21 1.09 8.01
N TRP A 384 -15.82 0.34 7.10
CA TRP A 384 -16.85 0.86 6.19
C TRP A 384 -18.08 -0.05 6.07
N GLY A 385 -18.16 -1.14 6.84
CA GLY A 385 -19.23 -2.12 6.71
C GLY A 385 -19.21 -2.78 5.33
N THR A 386 -20.32 -2.75 4.62
CA THR A 386 -20.41 -3.22 3.23
C THR A 386 -20.29 -2.09 2.22
N ASN A 387 -19.95 -0.87 2.66
CA ASN A 387 -19.89 0.28 1.77
C ASN A 387 -18.53 0.38 1.05
N TRP A 388 -18.52 0.02 -0.23
CA TRP A 388 -17.37 0.18 -1.11
C TRP A 388 -17.27 1.57 -1.76
N ASP A 389 -18.33 2.38 -1.68
CA ASP A 389 -18.47 3.69 -2.32
C ASP A 389 -18.13 4.88 -1.44
#